data_AF-A0A3D2SA68-F1
#
_entry.id   AF-A0A3D2SA68-F1
#
_cell.length_a   1.000
_cell.length_b   1.000
_cell.length_c   1.000
_cell.angle_alpha   90.00
_cell.angle_beta   90.00
_cell.angle_gamma   90.00
#
_symmetry.space_group_name_H-M   'P 1'
#
loop_
_entity.id
_entity.type
_entity.pdbx_description
1 polymer ?
#
loop_
_entity_poly.entity_id
_entity_poly.type
_entity_poly.pdbx_seq_one_letter_code
_entity_poly.pdbx_strand_id
1 'polypeptide(L)'
;MKKNEDQHCSFCGRPKSEVNILIAGQEGHICENCIGQAQQLIEDEMQHTGKKFKFSMSGIMKPRAIKEFLDGYVIGQEESKKILSVAVYNHY
;
A
#
# COMPACT_ATOMS: atom_id res chain seq x y z
N MET A 1 -33.87 30.22 19.20
CA MET A 1 -33.10 30.18 17.94
C MET A 1 -32.20 28.95 18.01
N LYS A 2 -32.52 27.87 17.27
CA LYS A 2 -31.72 26.63 17.30
C LYS A 2 -30.41 26.92 16.58
N LYS A 3 -29.30 26.85 17.31
CA LYS A 3 -27.95 27.07 16.81
C LYS A 3 -27.71 26.03 15.70
N ASN A 4 -27.48 26.47 14.47
CA ASN A 4 -27.01 25.59 13.41
C ASN A 4 -25.70 24.98 13.91
N GLU A 5 -25.75 23.70 14.24
CA GLU A 5 -24.61 22.93 14.67
C GLU A 5 -23.82 22.65 13.39
N ASP A 6 -22.93 23.59 13.05
CA ASP A 6 -22.13 23.57 11.84
C ASP A 6 -21.33 22.26 11.81
N GLN A 7 -21.86 21.29 11.07
CA GLN A 7 -21.23 20.00 10.85
C GLN A 7 -19.95 20.27 10.05
N HIS A 8 -18.82 20.32 10.76
CA HIS A 8 -17.51 20.60 10.20
C HIS A 8 -16.63 19.36 10.29
N CYS A 9 -15.71 19.20 9.35
CA CYS A 9 -14.70 18.17 9.41
C CYS A 9 -13.77 18.41 10.62
N SER A 10 -13.60 17.41 11.48
CA SER A 10 -12.72 17.46 12.65
C SER A 10 -11.23 17.51 12.29
N PHE A 11 -10.87 17.21 11.03
CA PHE A 11 -9.48 17.16 10.57
C PHE A 11 -9.04 18.45 9.86
N CYS A 12 -9.87 19.01 8.98
CA CYS A 12 -9.53 20.22 8.21
C CYS A 12 -10.35 21.45 8.56
N GLY A 13 -11.37 21.33 9.43
CA GLY A 13 -12.22 22.45 9.86
C GLY A 13 -13.24 22.91 8.83
N ARG A 14 -13.27 22.34 7.62
CA ARG A 14 -14.21 22.76 6.58
C ARG A 14 -15.66 22.39 6.93
N PRO A 15 -16.62 23.30 6.72
CA PRO A 15 -18.04 23.01 6.94
C PRO A 15 -18.59 22.08 5.86
N LYS A 16 -19.72 21.42 6.14
CA LYS A 16 -20.45 20.55 5.20
C LYS A 16 -20.75 21.21 3.84
N SER A 17 -20.88 22.54 3.78
CA SER A 17 -21.14 23.27 2.54
C SER A 17 -19.95 23.30 1.57
N GLU A 18 -18.73 23.08 2.05
CA GLU A 18 -17.49 23.15 1.26
C GLU A 18 -16.92 21.78 0.85
N VAL A 19 -17.58 20.70 1.26
CA VAL A 19 -17.14 19.33 1.01
C VAL A 19 -18.27 18.52 0.39
N ASN A 20 -17.94 17.62 -0.53
CA ASN A 20 -18.95 16.83 -1.21
C ASN A 20 -19.56 15.78 -0.30
N ILE A 21 -18.75 15.18 0.58
CA ILE A 21 -19.18 14.11 1.47
C ILE A 21 -18.60 14.38 2.86
N LEU A 22 -19.48 14.51 3.85
CA LEU A 22 -19.09 14.57 5.26
C LEU A 22 -19.65 13.34 5.98
N ILE A 23 -18.76 12.46 6.42
CA ILE A 23 -19.09 11.25 7.17
C ILE A 23 -19.11 11.58 8.66
N ALA A 24 -20.22 11.25 9.34
CA ALA A 24 -20.35 11.40 10.79
C ALA A 24 -20.05 10.07 11.51
N GLY A 25 -19.14 10.10 12.47
CA GLY A 25 -18.87 9.02 13.43
C GLY A 25 -19.50 9.30 14.80
N GLN A 26 -19.21 8.44 15.78
CA GLN A 26 -19.68 8.63 17.17
C GLN A 26 -19.10 9.88 17.82
N GLU A 27 -17.83 10.18 17.57
CA GLU A 27 -17.07 11.25 18.24
C GLU A 27 -16.42 12.24 17.25
N GLY A 28 -17.00 12.43 16.05
CA GLY A 28 -16.49 13.42 15.09
C GLY A 28 -16.95 13.24 13.65
N HIS A 29 -16.50 14.15 12.77
CA HIS A 29 -16.84 14.13 11.35
C HIS A 29 -15.58 14.19 10.47
N ILE A 30 -15.58 13.45 9.35
CA ILE A 30 -14.47 13.43 8.39
C ILE A 30 -14.99 13.63 6.96
N CYS A 31 -14.32 14.46 6.17
CA CYS A 31 -14.68 14.70 4.77
C CYS A 31 -13.89 13.82 3.78
N GLU A 32 -14.35 13.73 2.54
CA GLU A 32 -13.73 12.94 1.48
C GLU A 32 -12.27 13.31 1.23
N ASN A 33 -11.93 14.60 1.32
CA ASN A 33 -10.57 15.08 1.09
C ASN A 33 -9.60 14.65 2.19
N CYS A 34 -10.06 14.57 3.44
CA CYS A 34 -9.25 14.09 4.56
C CYS A 34 -9.06 12.58 4.50
N ILE A 35 -10.08 11.84 4.05
CA ILE A 35 -9.96 10.39 3.80
C ILE A 35 -8.91 10.12 2.73
N GLY A 36 -8.98 10.85 1.59
CA GLY A 36 -7.99 10.70 0.52
C GLY A 36 -6.57 10.99 0.97
N GLN A 37 -6.36 12.10 1.70
CA GLN A 37 -5.05 12.44 2.25
C GLN A 37 -4.55 11.41 3.28
N ALA A 38 -5.42 10.93 4.16
CA ALA A 38 -5.06 9.90 5.14
C ALA A 38 -4.68 8.59 4.45
N GLN A 39 -5.41 8.20 3.39
CA GLN A 39 -5.09 7.02 2.61
C GLN A 39 -3.71 7.14 1.95
N GLN A 40 -3.39 8.29 1.34
CA GLN A 40 -2.07 8.53 0.75
C GLN A 40 -0.96 8.45 1.81
N LEU A 41 -1.16 9.05 2.98
CA LEU A 41 -0.19 8.99 4.08
C LEU A 41 0.06 7.55 4.53
N ILE A 42 -1.01 6.75 4.69
CA ILE A 42 -0.91 5.34 5.07
C ILE A 42 -0.18 4.55 3.98
N GLU A 43 -0.51 4.74 2.70
CA GLU A 43 0.15 4.07 1.58
C GLU A 43 1.65 4.40 1.54
N ASP A 44 2.01 5.66 1.72
CA ASP A 44 3.41 6.11 1.76
C ASP A 44 4.15 5.49 2.95
N GLU A 45 3.56 5.48 4.15
CA GLU A 45 4.17 4.82 5.32
C GLU A 45 4.28 3.30 5.14
N MET A 46 3.31 2.65 4.51
CA MET A 46 3.37 1.22 4.17
C MET A 46 4.47 0.92 3.16
N GLN A 47 4.74 1.82 2.22
CA GLN A 47 5.87 1.70 1.28
C GLN A 47 7.22 1.94 1.97
N HIS A 48 7.29 2.89 2.90
CA HIS A 48 8.52 3.23 3.63
C HIS A 48 8.88 2.18 4.69
N THR A 49 7.89 1.64 5.40
CA THR A 49 8.07 0.50 6.32
C THR A 49 8.17 -0.85 5.57
N GLY A 50 7.77 -0.87 4.29
CA GLY A 50 7.86 -2.00 3.35
C GLY A 50 9.16 -2.09 2.54
N LYS A 51 10.14 -1.19 2.77
CA LYS A 51 11.53 -1.36 2.29
C LYS A 51 12.39 -2.27 3.16
N LYS A 52 11.81 -3.01 4.10
CA LYS A 52 12.30 -4.39 4.31
C LYS A 52 11.69 -5.19 3.19
N PHE A 53 12.49 -5.65 2.23
CA PHE A 53 12.14 -6.67 1.23
C PHE A 53 10.95 -7.54 1.70
N LYS A 54 9.72 -7.07 1.48
CA LYS A 54 8.52 -7.88 1.72
C LYS A 54 8.43 -8.70 0.45
N PHE A 55 9.27 -9.74 0.42
CA PHE A 55 8.99 -10.92 -0.36
C PHE A 55 7.67 -11.43 0.21
N SER A 56 6.57 -10.90 -0.34
CA SER A 56 5.22 -11.31 -0.02
C SER A 56 5.17 -12.82 -0.24
N MET A 57 5.13 -13.56 0.86
CA MET A 57 5.11 -15.02 0.95
C MET A 57 3.75 -15.58 0.50
N SER A 58 3.09 -14.91 -0.45
CA SER A 58 1.79 -15.30 -1.03
C SER A 58 1.92 -15.72 -2.50
N GLY A 59 3.14 -15.92 -2.98
CA GLY A 59 3.39 -16.38 -4.33
C GLY A 59 4.88 -16.48 -4.59
N ILE A 60 5.54 -17.48 -4.00
CA ILE A 60 6.90 -17.84 -4.41
C ILE A 60 6.87 -18.06 -5.92
N MET A 61 7.66 -17.26 -6.63
CA MET A 61 7.72 -17.29 -8.08
C MET A 61 8.15 -18.68 -8.53
N LYS A 62 7.47 -19.26 -9.53
CA LYS A 62 7.89 -20.54 -10.11
C LYS A 62 9.37 -20.46 -10.51
N PRO A 63 10.16 -21.56 -10.44
CA PRO A 63 11.59 -21.52 -10.76
C PRO A 63 11.93 -20.88 -12.11
N ARG A 64 11.03 -21.01 -13.10
CA ARG A 64 11.19 -20.34 -14.41
C ARG A 64 11.17 -18.82 -14.31
N ALA A 65 10.26 -18.25 -13.53
CA ALA A 65 10.15 -16.80 -13.37
C ALA A 65 11.31 -16.24 -12.53
N ILE A 66 11.85 -17.01 -11.57
CA ILE A 66 13.08 -16.66 -10.86
C ILE A 66 14.27 -16.64 -11.84
N LYS A 67 14.37 -17.64 -12.73
CA LYS A 67 15.43 -17.70 -13.76
C LYS A 67 15.34 -16.51 -14.72
N GLU A 68 14.15 -16.19 -15.22
CA GLU A 68 13.91 -15.05 -16.12
C GLU A 68 14.28 -13.71 -15.45
N PHE A 69 13.96 -13.56 -14.17
CA PHE A 69 14.42 -12.41 -13.40
C PHE A 69 15.95 -12.34 -13.35
N LEU A 70 16.63 -13.47 -13.06
CA LEU A 70 18.09 -13.56 -13.04
C LEU A 70 18.72 -13.30 -14.43
N ASP A 71 18.05 -13.67 -15.52
CA ASP A 71 18.52 -13.45 -16.90
C ASP A 71 18.67 -11.94 -17.21
N GLY A 72 17.93 -11.06 -16.52
CA GLY A 72 18.05 -9.60 -16.65
C GLY A 72 19.27 -8.98 -15.96
N TYR A 73 19.90 -9.71 -15.04
CA TYR A 73 21.04 -9.21 -14.25
C TYR A 73 22.31 -10.05 -14.42
N VAL A 74 22.17 -11.32 -14.78
CA VAL A 74 23.26 -12.31 -14.88
C VAL A 74 23.30 -12.89 -16.29
N ILE A 75 24.28 -12.41 -17.06
CA ILE A 75 24.51 -12.87 -18.44
C ILE A 75 25.28 -14.20 -18.40
N GLY A 76 24.73 -15.23 -19.05
CA GLY A 76 25.29 -16.60 -19.03
C GLY A 76 25.01 -17.36 -17.73
N GLN A 77 25.85 -18.35 -17.39
CA GLN A 77 25.70 -19.18 -16.18
C GLN A 77 24.33 -19.88 -16.06
N GLU A 78 23.88 -20.50 -17.17
CA GLU A 78 22.55 -21.12 -17.28
C GLU A 78 22.31 -22.22 -16.23
N GLU A 79 23.33 -23.04 -15.97
CA GLU A 79 23.25 -24.13 -14.99
C GLU A 79 23.10 -23.58 -13.56
N SER A 80 23.90 -22.58 -13.19
CA SER A 80 23.84 -21.95 -11.87
C SER A 80 22.49 -21.25 -11.65
N LYS A 81 21.97 -20.52 -12.65
CA LYS A 81 20.66 -19.87 -12.56
C LYS A 81 19.54 -20.88 -12.38
N LYS A 82 19.60 -22.03 -13.07
CA LYS A 82 18.64 -23.12 -12.92
C LYS A 82 18.68 -23.72 -11.52
N ILE A 83 19.88 -24.04 -11.01
CA ILE A 83 20.06 -24.62 -9.68
C ILE A 83 19.56 -23.66 -8.61
N LEU A 84 19.96 -22.39 -8.68
CA LEU A 84 19.56 -21.37 -7.71
C LEU A 84 18.04 -21.16 -7.71
N SER A 85 17.42 -21.12 -8.89
CA SER A 85 15.97 -20.93 -9.01
C SER A 85 15.17 -22.09 -8.38
N VAL A 86 15.65 -23.33 -8.53
CA VAL A 86 15.00 -24.49 -7.90
C VAL A 86 15.29 -24.54 -6.40
N ALA A 87 16.51 -24.23 -5.98
CA ALA A 87 16.89 -24.20 -4.57
C ALA A 87 16.08 -23.17 -3.77
N VAL A 88 15.92 -21.96 -4.31
CA VAL A 88 15.12 -20.90 -3.67
C VAL A 88 13.65 -21.27 -3.61
N TYR A 89 13.10 -21.87 -4.68
CA TYR A 89 11.70 -22.33 -4.70
C TYR A 89 11.43 -23.49 -3.73
N ASN A 90 12.39 -24.37 -3.51
CA ASN A 90 12.22 -25.52 -2.62
C ASN A 90 12.55 -25.20 -1.15
N HIS A 91 13.33 -24.15 -0.88
CA HIS A 91 13.70 -23.76 0.48
C HIS A 91 12.58 -23.00 1.20
N TYR A 92 11.82 -22.22 0.44
CA TYR A 92 10.68 -21.43 0.92
C TYR A 92 9.36 -22.08 0.52
#